data_AF-A0A956DLW6-F1
#
_entry.id   AF-A0A956DLW6-F1
#
_cell.length_a   1.000
_cell.length_b   1.000
_cell.length_c   1.000
_cell.angle_alpha   90.00
_cell.angle_beta   90.00
_cell.angle_gamma   90.00
#
_symmetry.space_group_name_H-M   'P 1'
#
loop_
_entity.id
_entity.type
_entity.pdbx_description
1 polymer ?
#
loop_
_entity_poly.entity_id
_entity_poly.type
_entity_poly.pdbx_seq_one_letter_code
_entity_poly.pdbx_strand_id
1 'polypeptide(L)'
;MKIIHRISLTASPDDLEALRRWRVSPKGDSFISFEVSEGHANWPEIKAWLAERQPVDITRTTFTKKELREAAWLTLTGSWHHGYPQPDDDFGFLEETYDTADHCQVCGLGLVQNAPFRMVGEPSWGKHDLLQLHWVPDEFFTKPDVWQEVFAPLGVQRLPVVGLDGVELATVVQLVAAEQRLTANVEGLEHTVCSVCGRTKYAPVTRGMFPAQTWSLKQHYAKTLQGFGSGASGWHATVASQKLAQAILDSRLRGVALRPVV
;
A
#
# COMPACT_ATOMS: atom_id res chain seq x y z
N MET A 1 -18.64 3.51 -2.98
CA MET A 1 -17.48 2.64 -3.19
C MET A 1 -17.85 1.41 -4.01
N LYS A 2 -16.87 0.74 -4.63
CA LYS A 2 -17.04 -0.56 -5.30
C LYS A 2 -15.88 -1.49 -4.95
N ILE A 3 -16.20 -2.74 -4.63
CA ILE A 3 -15.21 -3.81 -4.42
C ILE A 3 -14.96 -4.49 -5.76
N ILE A 4 -13.70 -4.54 -6.17
CA ILE A 4 -13.23 -5.09 -7.44
C ILE A 4 -12.30 -6.25 -7.15
N HIS A 5 -12.57 -7.38 -7.79
CA HIS A 5 -11.75 -8.58 -7.79
C HIS A 5 -10.90 -8.59 -9.04
N ARG A 6 -9.58 -8.73 -8.88
CA ARG A 6 -8.65 -9.05 -9.98
C ARG A 6 -8.31 -10.53 -9.86
N ILE A 7 -8.86 -11.31 -10.76
CA ILE A 7 -8.77 -12.76 -10.74
C ILE A 7 -7.74 -13.20 -11.78
N SER A 8 -6.90 -14.16 -11.42
CA SER A 8 -5.96 -14.81 -12.35
C SER A 8 -5.95 -16.31 -12.12
N LEU A 9 -6.03 -17.09 -13.21
CA LEU A 9 -6.04 -18.56 -13.17
C LEU A 9 -5.67 -19.15 -14.53
N THR A 10 -5.32 -20.42 -14.53
CA THR A 10 -5.32 -21.23 -15.75
C THR A 10 -6.77 -21.63 -16.05
N ALA A 11 -7.29 -21.25 -17.21
CA ALA A 11 -8.67 -21.47 -17.61
C ALA A 11 -8.81 -22.64 -18.59
N SER A 12 -9.83 -23.45 -18.37
CA SER A 12 -10.32 -24.43 -19.35
C SER A 12 -11.24 -23.76 -20.40
N PRO A 13 -11.55 -24.43 -21.51
CA PRO A 13 -12.55 -23.92 -22.46
C PRO A 13 -13.92 -23.65 -21.81
N ASP A 14 -14.34 -24.47 -20.84
CA ASP A 14 -15.60 -24.31 -20.12
C ASP A 14 -15.60 -23.03 -19.25
N ASP A 15 -14.44 -22.67 -18.70
CA ASP A 15 -14.25 -21.44 -17.94
C ASP A 15 -14.40 -20.21 -18.83
N LEU A 16 -13.80 -20.23 -20.03
CA LEU A 16 -13.91 -19.14 -21.00
C LEU A 16 -15.36 -18.95 -21.47
N GLU A 17 -16.09 -20.05 -21.69
CA GLU A 17 -17.50 -19.98 -22.05
C GLU A 17 -18.38 -19.47 -20.89
N ALA A 18 -18.08 -19.85 -19.65
CA ALA A 18 -18.74 -19.29 -18.48
C ALA A 18 -18.52 -17.76 -18.38
N LEU A 19 -17.28 -17.29 -18.51
CA LEU A 19 -16.95 -15.87 -18.50
C LEU A 19 -17.64 -15.10 -19.64
N ARG A 20 -17.68 -15.68 -20.85
CA ARG A 20 -18.39 -15.11 -22.00
C ARG A 20 -19.88 -14.95 -21.73
N ARG A 21 -20.55 -15.96 -21.15
CA ARG A 21 -21.97 -15.88 -20.76
C ARG A 21 -22.23 -14.75 -19.77
N TRP A 22 -21.31 -14.51 -18.85
CA TRP A 22 -21.40 -13.41 -17.90
C TRP A 22 -20.95 -12.05 -18.46
N ARG A 23 -20.51 -11.99 -19.72
CA ARG A 23 -19.95 -10.79 -20.36
C ARG A 23 -18.69 -10.25 -19.66
N VAL A 24 -17.90 -11.15 -19.11
CA VAL A 24 -16.57 -10.85 -18.56
C VAL A 24 -15.54 -11.14 -19.64
N SER A 25 -14.71 -10.15 -19.94
CA SER A 25 -13.67 -10.26 -20.97
C SER A 25 -12.30 -10.48 -20.32
N PRO A 26 -11.81 -11.73 -20.27
CA PRO A 26 -10.46 -12.00 -19.80
C PRO A 26 -9.38 -11.54 -20.78
N LYS A 27 -8.17 -11.35 -20.25
CA LYS A 27 -6.93 -11.16 -21.01
C LYS A 27 -6.06 -12.41 -20.88
N GLY A 28 -5.40 -12.79 -21.97
CA GLY A 28 -4.61 -14.03 -22.06
C GLY A 28 -5.43 -15.18 -22.66
N ASP A 29 -4.75 -16.28 -22.98
CA ASP A 29 -5.35 -17.43 -23.65
C ASP A 29 -5.62 -18.57 -22.66
N SER A 30 -4.56 -19.23 -22.17
CA SER A 30 -4.64 -20.33 -21.21
C SER A 30 -4.51 -19.86 -19.76
N PHE A 31 -3.54 -18.97 -19.48
CA PHE A 31 -3.46 -18.25 -18.22
C PHE A 31 -4.13 -16.89 -18.39
N ILE A 32 -5.29 -16.73 -17.76
CA ILE A 32 -6.12 -15.55 -17.94
C ILE A 32 -6.10 -14.64 -16.72
N SER A 33 -6.35 -13.36 -16.95
CA SER A 33 -6.65 -12.39 -15.90
C SER A 33 -7.82 -11.48 -16.28
N PHE A 34 -8.70 -11.19 -15.34
CA PHE A 34 -9.82 -10.27 -15.52
C PHE A 34 -10.16 -9.51 -14.24
N GLU A 35 -10.91 -8.43 -14.38
CA GLU A 35 -11.47 -7.68 -13.26
C GLU A 35 -13.00 -7.77 -13.27
N VAL A 36 -13.60 -7.98 -12.10
CA VAL A 36 -15.05 -7.97 -11.91
C VAL A 36 -15.42 -7.26 -10.62
N SER A 37 -16.50 -6.50 -10.64
CA SER A 37 -17.05 -5.80 -9.48
C SER A 37 -18.06 -6.68 -8.74
N GLU A 38 -18.13 -6.60 -7.42
CA GLU A 38 -19.20 -7.28 -6.65
C GLU A 38 -20.60 -6.77 -7.01
N GLY A 39 -20.70 -5.53 -7.52
CA GLY A 39 -21.93 -4.99 -8.11
C GLY A 39 -22.25 -5.47 -9.54
N HIS A 40 -21.51 -6.44 -10.08
CA HIS A 40 -21.79 -7.02 -11.40
C HIS A 40 -23.06 -7.89 -11.34
N ALA A 41 -23.88 -7.87 -12.39
CA ALA A 41 -25.19 -8.54 -12.39
C ALA A 41 -25.10 -10.05 -12.13
N ASN A 42 -24.04 -10.71 -12.62
CA ASN A 42 -23.78 -12.14 -12.44
C ASN A 42 -22.79 -12.42 -11.28
N TRP A 43 -22.63 -11.50 -10.33
CA TRP A 43 -21.65 -11.68 -9.24
C TRP A 43 -21.91 -12.93 -8.38
N PRO A 44 -23.15 -13.28 -8.00
CA PRO A 44 -23.40 -14.51 -7.23
C PRO A 44 -22.88 -15.78 -7.93
N GLU A 45 -23.12 -15.90 -9.23
CA GLU A 45 -22.68 -17.04 -10.06
C GLU A 45 -21.16 -17.05 -10.21
N ILE A 46 -20.56 -15.88 -10.49
CA ILE A 46 -19.11 -15.73 -10.58
C ILE A 46 -18.47 -16.11 -9.24
N LYS A 47 -19.00 -15.64 -8.11
CA LYS A 47 -18.49 -15.94 -6.77
C LYS A 47 -18.52 -17.44 -6.46
N ALA A 48 -19.61 -18.13 -6.80
CA ALA A 48 -19.71 -19.58 -6.64
C ALA A 48 -18.67 -20.30 -7.51
N TRP A 49 -18.53 -19.88 -8.77
CA TRP A 49 -17.54 -20.41 -9.72
C TRP A 49 -16.10 -20.22 -9.26
N LEU A 50 -15.78 -19.08 -8.62
CA LEU A 50 -14.46 -18.79 -8.03
C LEU A 50 -14.13 -19.74 -6.87
N ALA A 51 -15.11 -20.06 -6.02
CA ALA A 51 -14.91 -20.92 -4.85
C ALA A 51 -14.45 -22.34 -5.23
N GLU A 52 -14.91 -22.85 -6.38
CA GLU A 52 -14.54 -24.17 -6.90
C GLU A 52 -13.11 -24.22 -7.45
N ARG A 53 -12.58 -23.10 -7.95
CA ARG A 53 -11.33 -23.04 -8.72
C ARG A 53 -10.13 -22.57 -7.93
N GLN A 54 -10.36 -21.94 -6.78
CA GLN A 54 -9.32 -21.36 -5.92
C GLN A 54 -8.29 -20.53 -6.72
N PRO A 55 -8.76 -19.56 -7.54
CA PRO A 55 -7.85 -18.74 -8.34
C PRO A 55 -7.05 -17.79 -7.44
N VAL A 56 -6.03 -17.16 -8.00
CA VAL A 56 -5.44 -15.97 -7.38
C VAL A 56 -6.46 -14.85 -7.50
N ASP A 57 -7.01 -14.41 -6.37
CA ASP A 57 -7.98 -13.32 -6.29
C ASP A 57 -7.43 -12.16 -5.43
N ILE A 58 -7.13 -11.05 -6.09
CA ILE A 58 -6.69 -9.82 -5.41
C ILE A 58 -7.87 -8.86 -5.37
N THR A 59 -8.40 -8.63 -4.18
CA THR A 59 -9.47 -7.67 -3.97
C THR A 59 -8.94 -6.26 -3.73
N ARG A 60 -9.58 -5.26 -4.34
CA ARG A 60 -9.37 -3.83 -4.04
C ARG A 60 -10.69 -3.10 -3.91
N THR A 61 -10.69 -2.00 -3.16
CA THR A 61 -11.84 -1.10 -3.07
C THR A 61 -11.55 0.19 -3.82
N THR A 62 -12.50 0.62 -4.64
CA THR A 62 -12.48 1.91 -5.34
C THR A 62 -13.48 2.86 -4.68
N PHE A 63 -13.07 4.10 -4.47
CA PHE A 63 -13.86 5.12 -3.81
C PHE A 63 -14.24 6.22 -4.78
N THR A 64 -15.42 6.79 -4.58
CA THR A 64 -15.86 7.98 -5.31
C THR A 64 -15.07 9.21 -4.84
N LYS A 65 -15.00 10.24 -5.68
CA LYS A 65 -14.40 11.53 -5.30
C LYS A 65 -15.07 12.13 -4.07
N LYS A 66 -16.39 11.94 -3.92
CA LYS A 66 -17.16 12.41 -2.76
C LYS A 66 -16.66 11.71 -1.48
N GLU A 67 -16.60 10.38 -1.48
CA GLU A 67 -16.10 9.59 -0.34
C GLU A 67 -14.67 9.99 0.07
N LEU A 68 -13.78 10.24 -0.91
CA LEU A 68 -12.41 10.68 -0.62
C LEU A 68 -12.35 12.08 0.00
N ARG A 69 -13.20 13.01 -0.46
CA ARG A 69 -13.19 14.40 0.00
C ARG A 69 -13.88 14.60 1.35
N GLU A 70 -14.87 13.77 1.68
CA GLU A 70 -15.62 13.86 2.94
C GLU A 70 -14.92 13.16 4.10
N ALA A 71 -13.94 12.29 3.82
CA ALA A 71 -13.19 11.58 4.86
C ALA A 71 -12.29 12.53 5.66
N ALA A 72 -12.37 12.48 6.99
CA ALA A 72 -11.50 13.24 7.88
C ALA A 72 -10.03 12.77 7.82
N TRP A 73 -9.85 11.48 7.55
CA TRP A 73 -8.57 10.80 7.45
C TRP A 73 -8.59 9.81 6.29
N LEU A 74 -7.45 9.59 5.66
CA LEU A 74 -7.30 8.62 4.58
C LEU A 74 -6.00 7.86 4.75
N THR A 75 -5.99 6.57 4.44
CA THR A 75 -4.75 5.81 4.28
C THR A 75 -4.19 5.99 2.89
N LEU A 76 -2.85 6.01 2.80
CA LEU A 76 -2.11 5.99 1.54
C LEU A 76 -1.71 4.55 1.24
N THR A 77 -1.87 4.15 -0.01
CA THR A 77 -1.42 2.88 -0.55
C THR A 77 -0.67 3.13 -1.85
N GLY A 78 0.49 2.50 -2.06
CA GLY A 78 1.22 2.64 -3.31
C GLY A 78 0.41 2.10 -4.48
N SER A 79 0.26 2.91 -5.51
CA SER A 79 -0.30 2.48 -6.80
C SER A 79 0.77 2.34 -7.89
N TRP A 80 2.02 2.70 -7.55
CA TRP A 80 3.20 2.45 -8.37
C TRP A 80 4.37 2.02 -7.47
N HIS A 81 5.02 0.93 -7.88
CA HIS A 81 6.24 0.43 -7.24
C HIS A 81 7.38 0.48 -8.26
N HIS A 82 8.57 0.88 -7.81
CA HIS A 82 9.72 1.00 -8.68
C HIS A 82 11.02 0.79 -7.92
N GLY A 83 11.85 -0.14 -8.38
CA GLY A 83 13.13 -0.45 -7.77
C GLY A 83 13.01 -1.19 -6.43
N TYR A 84 14.15 -1.64 -5.93
CA TYR A 84 14.31 -2.33 -4.66
C TYR A 84 15.25 -1.52 -3.75
N PRO A 85 15.03 -1.52 -2.43
CA PRO A 85 16.00 -0.97 -1.49
C PRO A 85 17.31 -1.76 -1.59
N GLN A 86 18.45 -1.07 -1.46
CA GLN A 86 19.77 -1.67 -1.64
C GLN A 86 20.53 -1.81 -0.32
N PRO A 87 21.38 -2.84 -0.17
CA PRO A 87 21.55 -3.98 -1.09
C PRO A 87 20.32 -4.90 -1.08
N ASP A 88 19.90 -5.36 -2.25
CA ASP A 88 18.71 -6.23 -2.38
C ASP A 88 19.03 -7.73 -2.24
N ASP A 89 20.30 -8.11 -2.35
CA ASP A 89 20.78 -9.46 -2.04
C ASP A 89 20.44 -9.84 -0.59
N ASP A 90 19.77 -10.98 -0.42
CA ASP A 90 19.37 -11.57 0.88
C ASP A 90 18.70 -10.58 1.85
N PHE A 91 17.96 -9.59 1.33
CA PHE A 91 17.34 -8.51 2.11
C PHE A 91 18.36 -7.67 2.92
N GLY A 92 19.61 -7.55 2.46
CA GLY A 92 20.68 -6.85 3.16
C GLY A 92 20.39 -5.38 3.46
N PHE A 93 19.49 -4.73 2.71
CA PHE A 93 19.01 -3.38 3.01
C PHE A 93 18.44 -3.21 4.41
N LEU A 94 17.95 -4.30 5.03
CA LEU A 94 17.40 -4.27 6.38
C LEU A 94 18.44 -3.76 7.38
N GLU A 95 19.64 -4.34 7.36
CA GLU A 95 20.74 -3.96 8.26
C GLU A 95 21.36 -2.59 7.89
N GLU A 96 21.29 -2.20 6.62
CA GLU A 96 21.85 -0.93 6.15
C GLU A 96 20.92 0.27 6.39
N THR A 97 19.61 0.05 6.50
CA THR A 97 18.59 1.11 6.57
C THR A 97 17.94 1.22 7.95
N TYR A 98 17.85 0.11 8.68
CA TYR A 98 17.10 0.01 9.93
C TYR A 98 17.97 -0.46 11.09
N ASP A 99 17.60 0.00 12.28
CA ASP A 99 17.90 -0.70 13.52
C ASP A 99 17.03 -1.95 13.58
N THR A 100 17.69 -3.11 13.60
CA THR A 100 17.10 -4.44 13.59
C THR A 100 16.97 -5.06 14.98
N ALA A 101 17.35 -4.36 16.06
CA ALA A 101 17.35 -4.90 17.43
C ALA A 101 15.99 -5.47 17.85
N ASP A 102 14.90 -4.82 17.43
CA ASP A 102 13.52 -5.23 17.72
C ASP A 102 12.83 -5.94 16.54
N HIS A 103 13.52 -6.13 15.42
CA HIS A 103 12.95 -6.71 14.21
C HIS A 103 12.70 -8.22 14.38
N CYS A 104 11.50 -8.67 14.02
CA CYS A 104 11.15 -10.08 14.00
C CYS A 104 11.02 -10.59 12.56
N GLN A 105 11.97 -11.40 12.11
CA GLN A 105 11.99 -11.97 10.74
C GLN A 105 10.77 -12.85 10.43
N VAL A 106 10.07 -13.39 11.44
CA VAL A 106 8.87 -14.22 11.23
C VAL A 106 7.66 -13.38 10.87
N CYS A 107 7.47 -12.21 11.50
CA CYS A 107 6.29 -11.37 11.26
C CYS A 107 6.59 -10.07 10.49
N GLY A 108 7.86 -9.70 10.33
CA GLY A 108 8.32 -8.49 9.63
C GLY A 108 8.14 -7.19 10.41
N LEU A 109 7.72 -7.24 11.68
CA LEU A 109 7.49 -6.03 12.50
C LEU A 109 8.69 -5.71 13.39
N GLY A 110 8.82 -4.44 13.77
CA GLY A 110 9.82 -3.95 14.72
C GLY A 110 11.03 -3.26 14.10
N LEU A 111 11.01 -3.00 12.78
CA LEU A 111 12.02 -2.20 12.11
C LEU A 111 11.90 -0.72 12.51
N VAL A 112 13.02 -0.09 12.84
CA VAL A 112 13.12 1.35 13.12
C VAL A 112 14.16 1.94 12.18
N GLN A 113 13.76 2.84 11.29
CA GLN A 113 14.71 3.41 10.32
C GLN A 113 15.72 4.30 11.05
N ASN A 114 17.01 4.06 10.82
CA ASN A 114 18.11 4.83 11.39
C ASN A 114 19.10 5.35 10.33
N ALA A 115 18.92 4.97 9.07
CA ALA A 115 19.72 5.44 7.94
C ALA A 115 18.85 5.73 6.70
N PRO A 116 19.35 6.52 5.73
CA PRO A 116 18.65 6.77 4.46
C PRO A 116 18.51 5.48 3.63
N PHE A 117 17.42 5.37 2.88
CA PHE A 117 17.30 4.31 1.86
C PHE A 117 18.35 4.49 0.76
N ARG A 118 18.88 3.36 0.28
CA ARG A 118 19.69 3.28 -0.94
C ARG A 118 18.89 2.78 -2.13
N MET A 119 19.14 3.36 -3.30
CA MET A 119 18.65 2.89 -4.59
C MET A 119 19.83 2.72 -5.56
N VAL A 120 19.67 1.87 -6.59
CA VAL A 120 20.70 1.67 -7.63
C VAL A 120 21.00 2.97 -8.38
N GLY A 121 20.00 3.85 -8.50
CA GLY A 121 20.13 5.16 -9.12
C GLY A 121 18.80 5.91 -9.09
N GLU A 122 18.70 6.97 -9.90
CA GLU A 122 17.51 7.81 -9.98
C GLU A 122 16.27 7.03 -10.45
N PRO A 123 15.10 7.21 -9.80
CA PRO A 123 13.86 6.59 -10.25
C PRO A 123 13.45 7.06 -11.65
N SER A 124 13.00 6.13 -12.49
CA SER A 124 12.37 6.47 -13.77
C SER A 124 10.91 6.89 -13.55
N TRP A 125 10.70 8.13 -13.07
CA TRP A 125 9.39 8.67 -12.69
C TRP A 125 8.31 8.53 -13.77
N GLY A 126 8.69 8.76 -15.04
CA GLY A 126 7.75 8.77 -16.15
C GLY A 126 6.60 9.73 -15.88
N LYS A 127 5.42 9.17 -15.61
CA LYS A 127 4.21 9.95 -15.31
C LYS A 127 3.89 10.03 -13.81
N HIS A 128 4.64 9.36 -12.94
CA HIS A 128 4.31 9.26 -11.52
C HIS A 128 4.98 10.36 -10.70
N ASP A 129 4.45 10.57 -9.50
CA ASP A 129 4.86 11.63 -8.58
C ASP A 129 5.25 11.07 -7.21
N LEU A 130 4.60 9.97 -6.80
CA LEU A 130 4.97 9.17 -5.66
C LEU A 130 5.33 7.74 -6.09
N LEU A 131 6.24 7.10 -5.36
CA LEU A 131 6.56 5.69 -5.50
C LEU A 131 6.69 5.02 -4.14
N GLN A 132 6.53 3.70 -4.14
CA GLN A 132 7.04 2.83 -3.08
C GLN A 132 8.13 1.92 -3.65
N LEU A 133 9.15 1.64 -2.86
CA LEU A 133 10.10 0.59 -3.21
C LEU A 133 9.43 -0.78 -3.04
N HIS A 134 9.86 -1.77 -3.83
CA HIS A 134 9.50 -3.15 -3.53
C HIS A 134 10.00 -3.54 -2.12
N TRP A 135 9.27 -4.40 -1.43
CA TRP A 135 9.52 -4.83 -0.03
C TRP A 135 9.35 -3.77 1.07
N VAL A 136 9.10 -2.50 0.74
CA VAL A 136 8.93 -1.41 1.70
C VAL A 136 7.52 -0.82 1.58
N PRO A 137 6.48 -1.49 2.10
CA PRO A 137 5.07 -1.16 1.84
C PRO A 137 4.55 0.06 2.62
N ASP A 138 5.31 0.60 3.57
CA ASP A 138 4.88 1.73 4.42
C ASP A 138 5.74 2.99 4.30
N GLU A 139 6.73 2.99 3.39
CA GLU A 139 7.47 4.20 3.04
C GLU A 139 7.05 4.72 1.67
N PHE A 140 7.00 6.04 1.55
CA PHE A 140 6.68 6.74 0.30
C PHE A 140 7.82 7.66 -0.07
N PHE A 141 8.12 7.69 -1.36
CA PHE A 141 9.14 8.54 -1.94
C PHE A 141 8.49 9.43 -3.00
N THR A 142 9.01 10.63 -3.17
CA THR A 142 8.46 11.62 -4.11
C THR A 142 9.59 12.43 -4.74
N LYS A 143 9.28 13.13 -5.82
CA LYS A 143 10.18 14.16 -6.37
C LYS A 143 10.33 15.33 -5.39
N PRO A 144 11.51 15.99 -5.31
CA PRO A 144 11.74 17.12 -4.42
C PRO A 144 10.80 18.31 -4.62
N ASP A 145 10.45 18.63 -5.88
CA ASP A 145 9.51 19.69 -6.24
C ASP A 145 8.09 19.38 -5.71
N VAL A 146 7.63 18.15 -5.89
CA VAL A 146 6.35 17.67 -5.36
C VAL A 146 6.35 17.70 -3.82
N TRP A 147 7.46 17.32 -3.17
CA TRP A 147 7.58 17.47 -1.72
C TRP A 147 7.43 18.93 -1.29
N GLN A 148 8.16 19.84 -1.95
CA GLN A 148 8.16 21.25 -1.61
C GLN A 148 6.79 21.91 -1.79
N GLU A 149 6.04 21.52 -2.83
CA GLU A 149 4.74 22.12 -3.15
C GLU A 149 3.58 21.52 -2.34
N VAL A 150 3.60 20.21 -2.06
CA VAL A 150 2.44 19.51 -1.49
C VAL A 150 2.64 19.12 -0.02
N PHE A 151 3.83 18.66 0.34
CA PHE A 151 4.10 18.00 1.62
C PHE A 151 4.72 18.96 2.65
N ALA A 152 5.72 19.75 2.23
CA ALA A 152 6.41 20.71 3.09
C ALA A 152 5.47 21.77 3.72
N PRO A 153 4.48 22.36 3.00
CA PRO A 153 3.56 23.35 3.60
C PRO A 153 2.66 22.77 4.70
N LEU A 154 2.59 21.44 4.79
CA LEU A 154 1.84 20.70 5.80
C LEU A 154 2.77 20.08 6.87
N GLY A 155 4.04 20.51 6.90
CA GLY A 155 5.01 20.10 7.91
C GLY A 155 5.53 18.67 7.77
N VAL A 156 5.27 18.01 6.64
CA VAL A 156 5.78 16.66 6.38
C VAL A 156 7.28 16.75 6.10
N GLN A 157 8.07 16.11 6.96
CA GLN A 157 9.52 16.10 6.84
C GLN A 157 9.97 15.19 5.69
N ARG A 158 11.22 15.35 5.25
CA ARG A 158 11.84 14.46 4.27
C ARG A 158 13.21 13.96 4.73
N LEU A 159 13.60 12.80 4.22
CA LEU A 159 14.97 12.30 4.28
C LEU A 159 15.57 12.24 2.86
N PRO A 160 16.90 12.38 2.74
CA PRO A 160 17.57 12.09 1.48
C PRO A 160 17.41 10.60 1.14
N VAL A 161 17.58 10.28 -0.14
CA VAL A 161 17.78 8.91 -0.62
C VAL A 161 19.15 8.90 -1.29
N VAL A 162 19.94 7.86 -1.07
CA VAL A 162 21.31 7.79 -1.57
C VAL A 162 21.49 6.72 -2.64
N GLY A 163 22.49 6.89 -3.50
CA GLY A 163 22.97 5.87 -4.43
C GLY A 163 23.79 4.78 -3.74
N LEU A 164 24.26 3.81 -4.52
CA LEU A 164 25.14 2.74 -4.03
C LEU A 164 26.49 3.26 -3.49
N ASP A 165 26.93 4.41 -3.98
CA ASP A 165 28.14 5.12 -3.55
C ASP A 165 27.91 6.01 -2.31
N GLY A 166 26.69 6.05 -1.77
CA GLY A 166 26.30 6.88 -0.63
C GLY A 166 26.02 8.35 -0.98
N VAL A 167 26.07 8.73 -2.27
CA VAL A 167 25.77 10.11 -2.69
C VAL A 167 24.25 10.31 -2.77
N GLU A 168 23.75 11.45 -2.28
CA GLU A 168 22.32 11.79 -2.36
C GLU A 168 21.85 11.85 -3.82
N LEU A 169 20.75 11.17 -4.10
CA LEU A 169 20.04 11.21 -5.37
C LEU A 169 19.26 12.52 -5.48
N ALA A 170 19.33 13.15 -6.64
CA ALA A 170 18.79 14.48 -6.87
C ALA A 170 17.28 14.48 -7.14
N THR A 171 16.72 13.38 -7.65
CA THR A 171 15.32 13.37 -8.13
C THR A 171 14.34 12.70 -7.18
N VAL A 172 14.79 12.28 -5.99
CA VAL A 172 13.96 11.51 -5.06
C VAL A 172 14.26 11.82 -3.61
N VAL A 173 13.20 11.95 -2.82
CA VAL A 173 13.26 12.12 -1.37
C VAL A 173 12.23 11.20 -0.70
N GLN A 174 12.53 10.73 0.50
CA GLN A 174 11.58 9.96 1.30
C GLN A 174 10.69 10.89 2.13
N LEU A 175 9.39 10.62 2.20
CA LEU A 175 8.46 11.29 3.12
C LEU A 175 8.55 10.68 4.52
N VAL A 176 8.73 11.51 5.54
CA VAL A 176 8.87 11.07 6.93
C VAL A 176 7.54 11.24 7.67
N ALA A 177 7.02 10.12 8.17
CA ALA A 177 5.84 10.11 9.03
C ALA A 177 6.14 10.70 10.40
N ALA A 178 5.16 11.38 10.99
CA ALA A 178 5.25 11.84 12.38
C ALA A 178 5.51 10.66 13.34
N GLU A 179 6.25 10.95 14.42
CA GLU A 179 6.52 9.98 15.49
C GLU A 179 5.23 9.51 16.17
N GLN A 180 4.25 10.41 16.31
CA GLN A 180 2.96 10.07 16.90
C GLN A 180 2.24 9.01 16.05
N ARG A 181 2.00 7.85 16.67
CA ARG A 181 1.28 6.73 16.06
C ARG A 181 -0.22 6.82 16.31
N LEU A 182 -0.99 6.30 15.36
CA LEU A 182 -2.45 6.32 15.36
C LEU A 182 -3.05 4.95 15.68
N THR A 183 -4.02 4.89 16.59
CA THR A 183 -4.72 3.64 16.93
C THR A 183 -5.78 3.33 15.88
N ALA A 184 -5.58 2.30 15.07
CA ALA A 184 -6.61 1.74 14.21
C ALA A 184 -7.67 1.00 15.05
N ASN A 185 -8.93 1.01 14.58
CA ASN A 185 -9.93 0.12 15.15
C ASN A 185 -9.73 -1.26 14.50
N VAL A 186 -9.31 -2.22 15.30
CA VAL A 186 -8.97 -3.57 14.82
C VAL A 186 -9.99 -4.63 15.22
N GLU A 187 -11.13 -4.20 15.78
CA GLU A 187 -12.23 -5.09 16.12
C GLU A 187 -12.74 -5.84 14.88
N GLY A 188 -12.85 -7.16 15.00
CA GLY A 188 -13.32 -8.03 13.92
C GLY A 188 -12.32 -8.24 12.77
N LEU A 189 -11.12 -7.65 12.82
CA LEU A 189 -10.08 -7.92 11.83
C LEU A 189 -9.41 -9.28 12.10
N GLU A 190 -9.25 -10.05 11.01
CA GLU A 190 -8.41 -11.24 11.02
C GLU A 190 -6.97 -10.86 11.41
N HIS A 191 -6.35 -11.67 12.24
CA HIS A 191 -5.00 -11.42 12.73
C HIS A 191 -4.29 -12.72 13.08
N THR A 192 -2.97 -12.60 13.19
CA THR A 192 -2.07 -13.64 13.66
C THR A 192 -1.26 -13.10 14.83
N VAL A 193 -1.01 -13.94 15.82
CA VAL A 193 -0.04 -13.65 16.89
C VAL A 193 1.26 -14.34 16.52
N CYS A 194 2.35 -13.58 16.44
CA CYS A 194 3.65 -14.14 16.09
C CYS A 194 4.13 -15.10 17.17
N SER A 195 4.47 -16.33 16.79
CA SER A 195 4.96 -17.36 17.72
C SER A 195 6.34 -17.04 18.31
N VAL A 196 7.11 -16.13 17.70
CA VAL A 196 8.46 -15.76 18.13
C VAL A 196 8.46 -14.51 19.01
N CYS A 197 7.85 -13.40 18.57
CA CYS A 197 7.90 -12.12 19.29
C CYS A 197 6.61 -11.78 20.04
N GLY A 198 5.55 -12.59 19.92
CA GLY A 198 4.26 -12.36 20.57
C GLY A 198 3.45 -11.17 20.03
N ARG A 199 3.97 -10.40 19.07
CA ARG A 199 3.24 -9.26 18.48
C ARG A 199 2.08 -9.74 17.62
N THR A 200 0.98 -9.00 17.68
CA THR A 200 -0.18 -9.19 16.80
C THR A 200 0.03 -8.49 15.48
N LYS A 201 -0.20 -9.21 14.37
CA LYS A 201 -0.24 -8.66 13.02
C LYS A 201 -1.60 -8.90 12.39
N TYR A 202 -2.25 -7.82 11.96
CA TYR A 202 -3.56 -7.86 11.35
C TYR A 202 -3.46 -8.11 9.84
N ALA A 203 -4.45 -8.80 9.28
CA ALA A 203 -4.52 -9.00 7.84
C ALA A 203 -4.65 -7.64 7.11
N PRO A 204 -4.09 -7.50 5.89
CA PRO A 204 -4.21 -6.26 5.13
C PRO A 204 -5.68 -5.91 4.88
N VAL A 205 -6.06 -4.66 5.16
CA VAL A 205 -7.41 -4.18 4.87
C VAL A 205 -7.54 -3.96 3.37
N THR A 206 -8.15 -4.89 2.64
CA THR A 206 -8.34 -4.83 1.18
C THR A 206 -9.76 -4.43 0.76
N ARG A 207 -10.71 -4.63 1.69
CA ARG A 207 -12.15 -4.43 1.48
C ARG A 207 -12.65 -3.22 2.30
N GLY A 208 -13.45 -2.36 1.67
CA GLY A 208 -14.08 -1.22 2.33
C GLY A 208 -13.10 -0.15 2.82
N MET A 209 -13.61 0.76 3.65
CA MET A 209 -12.86 1.82 4.31
C MET A 209 -11.87 1.25 5.31
N PHE A 210 -10.79 1.98 5.60
CA PHE A 210 -9.85 1.59 6.63
C PHE A 210 -10.44 1.86 8.02
N PRO A 211 -10.39 0.91 8.97
CA PRO A 211 -11.04 1.10 10.26
C PRO A 211 -10.15 1.90 11.21
N ALA A 212 -10.68 2.94 11.83
CA ALA A 212 -9.97 3.74 12.82
C ALA A 212 -10.81 4.04 14.06
N GLN A 213 -10.11 4.54 15.07
CA GLN A 213 -10.74 5.35 16.11
C GLN A 213 -10.70 6.82 15.71
N THR A 214 -11.49 7.66 16.38
CA THR A 214 -11.44 9.11 16.19
C THR A 214 -10.03 9.63 16.49
N TRP A 215 -9.34 10.11 15.46
CA TRP A 215 -8.00 10.68 15.59
C TRP A 215 -8.03 12.20 15.66
N SER A 216 -7.28 12.75 16.61
CA SER A 216 -6.94 14.16 16.69
C SER A 216 -5.42 14.28 16.64
N LEU A 217 -4.90 14.63 15.46
CA LEU A 217 -3.48 14.90 15.27
C LEU A 217 -3.29 16.36 14.89
N LYS A 218 -2.15 16.89 15.33
CA LYS A 218 -1.63 18.16 14.81
C LYS A 218 -0.91 17.96 13.48
N GLN A 219 -0.38 16.77 13.24
CA GLN A 219 0.38 16.40 12.04
C GLN A 219 -0.54 15.86 10.95
N HIS A 220 -0.14 16.08 9.71
CA HIS A 220 -0.94 15.72 8.54
C HIS A 220 -0.56 14.37 7.92
N TYR A 221 0.54 13.75 8.35
CA TYR A 221 1.12 12.51 7.82
C TYR A 221 1.72 11.67 8.96
N ALA A 222 1.20 10.46 9.17
CA ALA A 222 1.55 9.60 10.30
C ALA A 222 1.43 8.11 9.91
N LYS A 223 1.79 7.20 10.82
CA LYS A 223 1.50 5.77 10.67
C LYS A 223 0.64 5.25 11.83
N THR A 224 -0.03 4.11 11.61
CA THR A 224 -0.75 3.41 12.67
C THR A 224 0.17 2.79 13.71
N LEU A 225 -0.31 2.59 14.93
CA LEU A 225 0.36 1.83 15.97
C LEU A 225 0.32 0.33 15.64
N GLN A 226 -0.83 -0.16 15.16
CA GLN A 226 -1.00 -1.56 14.79
C GLN A 226 -0.24 -1.89 13.51
N GLY A 227 0.31 -3.10 13.48
CA GLY A 227 0.98 -3.68 12.32
C GLY A 227 0.02 -4.51 11.47
N PHE A 228 0.14 -4.39 10.16
CA PHE A 228 -0.62 -5.10 9.15
C PHE A 228 0.32 -5.93 8.27
N GLY A 229 -0.18 -7.01 7.68
CA GLY A 229 0.57 -7.76 6.68
C GLY A 229 0.27 -9.25 6.62
N SER A 230 1.10 -9.97 5.87
CA SER A 230 0.96 -11.41 5.65
C SER A 230 2.34 -12.08 5.54
N GLY A 231 2.45 -13.34 5.94
CA GLY A 231 3.71 -14.08 5.95
C GLY A 231 4.79 -13.35 6.77
N ALA A 232 5.98 -13.17 6.20
CA ALA A 232 7.08 -12.41 6.80
C ALA A 232 7.01 -10.89 6.55
N SER A 233 6.00 -10.40 5.82
CA SER A 233 5.82 -8.97 5.55
C SER A 233 4.91 -8.33 6.59
N GLY A 234 5.40 -7.30 7.27
CA GLY A 234 4.67 -6.54 8.28
C GLY A 234 4.96 -5.05 8.13
N TRP A 235 3.96 -4.20 8.33
CA TRP A 235 4.09 -2.75 8.18
C TRP A 235 3.06 -1.97 8.98
N HIS A 236 3.29 -0.67 9.14
CA HIS A 236 2.30 0.22 9.75
C HIS A 236 1.60 1.03 8.67
N ALA A 237 0.26 1.09 8.68
CA ALA A 237 -0.47 1.79 7.64
C ALA A 237 -0.19 3.29 7.68
N THR A 238 0.16 3.86 6.53
CA THR A 238 0.41 5.30 6.38
C THR A 238 -0.90 6.06 6.25
N VAL A 239 -1.04 7.12 7.04
CA VAL A 239 -2.27 7.90 7.20
C VAL A 239 -2.00 9.36 6.87
N ALA A 240 -2.91 9.97 6.12
CA ALA A 240 -2.97 11.39 5.87
C ALA A 240 -4.27 12.00 6.39
N SER A 241 -4.16 13.20 6.94
CA SER A 241 -5.32 14.05 7.23
C SER A 241 -6.07 14.43 5.94
N GLN A 242 -7.34 14.82 6.07
CA GLN A 242 -8.14 15.37 4.97
C GLN A 242 -7.40 16.48 4.22
N LYS A 243 -6.70 17.38 4.93
CA LYS A 243 -5.99 18.51 4.33
C LYS A 243 -4.87 18.04 3.38
N LEU A 244 -4.05 17.09 3.81
CA LEU A 244 -3.01 16.51 2.96
C LEU A 244 -3.60 15.67 1.83
N ALA A 245 -4.63 14.87 2.10
CA ALA A 245 -5.31 14.10 1.06
C ALA A 245 -5.91 14.99 -0.02
N GLN A 246 -6.50 16.13 0.37
CA GLN A 246 -7.03 17.11 -0.57
C GLN A 246 -5.92 17.75 -1.42
N ALA A 247 -4.78 18.09 -0.81
CA ALA A 247 -3.62 18.61 -1.55
C ALA A 247 -3.11 17.58 -2.58
N ILE A 248 -3.01 16.30 -2.22
CA ILE A 248 -2.65 15.21 -3.14
C ILE A 248 -3.65 15.12 -4.30
N LEU A 249 -4.95 15.18 -4.02
CA LEU A 249 -6.02 15.07 -5.02
C LEU A 249 -6.05 16.27 -5.98
N ASP A 250 -5.88 17.48 -5.46
CA ASP A 250 -5.94 18.72 -6.25
C ASP A 250 -4.71 18.88 -7.14
N SER A 251 -3.53 18.47 -6.65
CA SER A 251 -2.31 18.36 -7.46
C SER A 251 -2.31 17.17 -8.40
N ARG A 252 -3.33 16.29 -8.33
CA ARG A 252 -3.51 15.11 -9.19
C ARG A 252 -2.31 14.17 -9.18
N LEU A 253 -1.64 14.05 -8.03
CA LEU A 253 -0.42 13.25 -7.90
C LEU A 253 -0.70 11.78 -8.24
N ARG A 254 0.23 11.16 -8.98
CA ARG A 254 0.13 9.77 -9.44
C ARG A 254 1.13 8.87 -8.71
N GLY A 255 0.77 7.59 -8.59
CA GLY A 255 1.58 6.57 -7.91
C GLY A 255 1.20 6.32 -6.44
N VAL A 256 0.17 7.03 -5.96
CA VAL A 256 -0.53 6.75 -4.69
C VAL A 256 -2.02 6.52 -4.94
N ALA A 257 -2.65 5.72 -4.10
CA ALA A 257 -4.09 5.57 -4.00
C ALA A 257 -4.52 5.87 -2.56
N LEU A 258 -5.66 6.56 -2.44
CA LEU A 258 -6.23 6.97 -1.16
C LEU A 258 -7.41 6.07 -0.80
N ARG A 259 -7.52 5.74 0.49
CA ARG A 259 -8.65 5.01 1.05
C ARG A 259 -9.20 5.77 2.26
N PRO A 260 -10.50 6.12 2.27
CA PRO A 260 -11.15 6.71 3.43
C PRO A 260 -10.98 5.88 4.68
N VAL A 261 -10.83 6.58 5.79
CA VAL A 261 -10.85 6.01 7.13
C VAL A 261 -12.24 6.26 7.73
N VAL A 262 -12.78 5.26 8.44
CA VAL A 262 -14.07 5.33 9.15
C VAL A 262 -13.86 5.21 10.66
#